data_AF-E9H950-F1
#
_entry.id   AF-E9H950-F1
#
_cell.length_a   1.000
_cell.length_b   1.000
_cell.length_c   1.000
_cell.angle_alpha   90.00
_cell.angle_beta   90.00
_cell.angle_gamma   90.00
#
_symmetry.space_group_name_H-M   'P 1'
#
loop_
_entity.id
_entity.type
_entity.pdbx_description
1 polymer ?
#
loop_
_entity_poly.entity_id
_entity_poly.type
_entity_poly.pdbx_seq_one_letter_code
_entity_poly.pdbx_strand_id
1 'polypeptide(L)'
;RKGHIVCGPCKSKGLKACPICKQRFSDVNNWMMEQVSLVIAFPCKFQGNGCHIYSELVHKTSHEALCSFRPVSCQYGIRGCTQILLYHLMEKHVLECRFRPPNLQQQLSSSSRDSSHN
;
A
#
# COMPACT_ATOMS: atom_id res chain seq x y z
N ARG A 1 34.27 15.92 -11.00
CA ARG A 1 32.88 15.74 -10.48
C ARG A 1 32.63 14.24 -10.34
N LYS A 2 32.04 13.74 -9.25
CA LYS A 2 31.89 12.28 -9.02
C LYS A 2 30.63 11.64 -9.63
N GLY A 3 29.79 12.39 -10.34
CA GLY A 3 28.72 11.84 -11.20
C GLY A 3 27.54 11.17 -10.48
N HIS A 4 27.39 11.32 -9.17
CA HIS A 4 26.24 10.75 -8.45
C HIS A 4 24.93 11.46 -8.77
N ILE A 5 23.90 10.66 -9.04
CA ILE A 5 22.56 11.11 -9.42
C ILE A 5 21.57 10.90 -8.27
N VAL A 6 20.51 11.71 -8.25
CA VAL A 6 19.40 11.61 -7.30
C VAL A 6 18.10 11.88 -8.05
N CYS A 7 17.01 11.20 -7.70
CA CYS A 7 15.71 11.50 -8.28
C CYS A 7 15.10 12.78 -7.69
N GLY A 8 14.23 13.45 -8.46
CA GLY A 8 13.53 14.67 -8.04
C GLY A 8 12.87 14.57 -6.65
N PRO A 9 12.07 13.52 -6.37
CA PRO A 9 11.44 13.35 -5.06
C PRO A 9 12.42 13.29 -3.88
N CYS A 10 13.55 12.60 -4.03
CA CYS A 10 14.56 12.52 -2.98
C CYS A 10 15.26 13.87 -2.74
N LYS A 11 15.48 14.64 -3.81
CA LYS A 11 16.02 16.01 -3.71
C LYS A 11 15.04 16.93 -2.99
N SER A 12 13.75 16.89 -3.35
CA SER A 12 12.69 17.69 -2.70
C SER A 12 12.47 17.34 -1.23
N LYS A 13 12.72 16.07 -0.84
CA LYS A 13 12.70 15.62 0.56
C LYS A 13 13.90 16.12 1.41
N GLY A 14 14.75 16.98 0.85
CA GLY A 14 15.83 17.64 1.59
C GLY A 14 17.22 17.04 1.40
N LEU A 15 17.39 16.07 0.49
CA LEU A 15 18.71 15.50 0.19
C LEU A 15 19.54 16.46 -0.67
N LYS A 16 20.21 17.42 -0.03
CA LYS A 16 20.97 18.51 -0.69
C LYS A 16 22.38 18.13 -1.16
N ALA A 17 22.97 17.09 -0.55
CA ALA A 17 24.31 16.63 -0.88
C ALA A 17 24.38 15.10 -0.85
N CYS A 18 25.31 14.55 -1.63
CA CYS A 18 25.52 13.12 -1.70
C CYS A 18 26.00 12.57 -0.34
N PRO A 19 25.36 11.53 0.22
CA PRO A 19 25.79 10.97 1.50
C PRO A 19 27.19 10.35 1.46
N ILE A 20 27.63 9.88 0.29
CA ILE A 20 28.92 9.21 0.06
C ILE A 20 30.05 10.22 -0.14
N CYS A 21 29.89 11.15 -1.10
CA CYS A 21 30.98 12.06 -1.48
C CYS A 21 30.83 13.50 -0.97
N LYS A 22 29.75 13.81 -0.26
CA LYS A 22 29.41 15.13 0.30
C LYS A 22 29.26 16.28 -0.72
N GLN A 23 29.30 15.98 -2.02
CA GLN A 23 29.09 16.98 -3.08
C GLN A 23 27.61 17.32 -3.22
N ARG A 24 27.31 18.61 -3.48
CA ARG A 24 25.94 19.05 -3.81
C ARG A 24 25.50 18.49 -5.16
N PHE A 25 24.21 18.20 -5.28
CA PHE A 25 23.61 17.81 -6.55
C PHE A 25 23.44 19.02 -7.46
N SER A 26 23.51 18.81 -8.78
CA SER A 26 23.16 19.85 -9.74
C SER A 26 21.65 20.08 -9.80
N ASP A 27 21.26 21.25 -10.28
CA ASP A 27 19.86 21.58 -10.60
C ASP A 27 19.43 21.15 -12.01
N VAL A 28 20.35 20.55 -12.76
CA VAL A 28 20.11 20.00 -14.09
C VAL A 28 19.55 18.58 -13.98
N ASN A 29 18.50 18.30 -14.75
CA ASN A 29 17.94 16.95 -14.90
C ASN A 29 18.84 16.08 -15.77
N ASN A 30 18.92 14.79 -15.42
CA ASN A 30 19.64 13.81 -16.21
C ASN A 30 18.67 13.16 -17.23
N TRP A 31 18.51 13.79 -18.39
CA TRP A 31 17.64 13.31 -19.48
C TRP A 31 17.92 11.87 -19.91
N MET A 32 19.19 11.45 -19.92
CA MET A 32 19.54 10.06 -20.26
C MET A 32 18.89 9.09 -19.27
N MET A 33 18.96 9.38 -17.97
CA MET A 33 18.34 8.54 -16.94
C MET A 33 16.81 8.61 -16.99
N GLU A 34 16.23 9.72 -17.44
CA GLU A 34 14.79 9.81 -17.71
C GLU A 34 14.40 8.86 -18.85
N GLN A 35 15.15 8.83 -19.95
CA GLN A 35 14.89 7.89 -21.05
C GLN A 35 15.08 6.43 -20.64
N VAL A 36 16.13 6.13 -19.88
CA VAL A 36 16.36 4.78 -19.34
C VAL A 36 15.20 4.36 -18.43
N SER A 37 14.63 5.28 -17.65
CA SER A 37 13.48 4.96 -16.79
C SER A 37 12.22 4.53 -17.56
N LEU A 38 12.12 4.85 -18.84
CA LEU A 38 10.98 4.44 -19.67
C LEU A 38 11.11 3.00 -20.20
N VAL A 39 12.33 2.45 -20.27
CA VAL A 39 12.59 1.14 -20.89
C VAL A 39 12.96 0.04 -19.90
N ILE A 40 13.10 0.36 -18.61
CA ILE A 40 13.38 -0.62 -17.56
C ILE A 40 12.16 -0.85 -16.68
N ALA A 41 12.06 -2.05 -16.13
CA ALA A 41 11.06 -2.39 -15.12
C ALA A 41 11.58 -2.08 -13.72
N PHE A 42 10.74 -1.47 -12.89
CA PHE A 42 11.04 -1.15 -11.51
C PHE A 42 10.27 -2.09 -10.57
N PRO A 43 10.86 -2.46 -9.41
CA PRO A 43 10.14 -3.23 -8.41
C PRO A 43 8.97 -2.42 -7.83
N CYS A 44 7.88 -3.11 -7.48
CA CYS A 44 6.78 -2.53 -6.72
C CYS A 44 7.26 -1.97 -5.36
N LYS A 45 6.73 -0.82 -4.91
CA LYS A 45 7.05 -0.29 -3.57
C LYS A 45 6.72 -1.25 -2.41
N PHE A 46 5.80 -2.20 -2.63
CA PHE A 46 5.40 -3.20 -1.64
C PHE A 46 6.24 -4.48 -1.73
N GLN A 47 7.44 -4.44 -2.35
CA GLN A 47 8.36 -5.57 -2.38
C GLN A 47 8.71 -6.09 -0.99
N GLY A 48 8.90 -5.19 -0.01
CA GLY A 48 9.13 -5.56 1.39
C GLY A 48 7.95 -6.28 2.05
N ASN A 49 6.75 -6.17 1.49
CA ASN A 49 5.56 -6.87 1.96
C ASN A 49 5.32 -8.20 1.22
N GLY A 50 6.19 -8.57 0.25
CA GLY A 50 6.07 -9.80 -0.53
C GLY A 50 5.66 -9.62 -1.99
N CYS A 51 5.54 -8.40 -2.51
CA CYS A 51 5.25 -8.20 -3.93
C CYS A 51 6.50 -8.39 -4.80
N HIS A 52 6.50 -9.38 -5.70
CA HIS A 52 7.61 -9.64 -6.62
C HIS A 52 7.42 -9.06 -8.02
N ILE A 53 6.43 -8.20 -8.22
CA ILE A 53 6.11 -7.62 -9.53
C ILE A 53 7.10 -6.49 -9.86
N TYR A 54 7.62 -6.56 -11.08
CA TYR A 54 8.37 -5.49 -11.72
C TYR A 54 7.52 -4.92 -12.84
N SER A 55 7.49 -3.59 -12.95
CA SER A 55 6.67 -2.91 -13.96
C SER A 55 7.37 -1.67 -14.48
N GLU A 56 7.14 -1.37 -15.76
CA GLU A 56 7.56 -0.11 -16.37
C GLU A 56 6.96 1.08 -15.62
N LEU A 57 7.62 2.24 -15.73
CA LEU A 57 7.24 3.45 -15.00
C LEU A 57 5.77 3.86 -15.23
N VAL A 58 5.27 3.69 -16.46
CA VAL A 58 3.89 4.05 -16.84
C VAL A 58 2.83 3.17 -16.14
N HIS A 59 3.14 1.90 -15.91
CA HIS A 59 2.23 0.92 -15.29
C HIS A 59 2.43 0.79 -13.78
N LYS A 60 3.56 1.28 -13.26
CA LYS A 60 3.91 1.13 -11.85
C LYS A 60 2.87 1.73 -10.92
N THR A 61 2.37 2.93 -11.22
CA THR A 61 1.37 3.61 -10.36
C THR A 61 0.05 2.87 -10.31
N SER A 62 -0.43 2.35 -11.44
CA SER A 62 -1.68 1.57 -11.49
C SER A 62 -1.53 0.23 -10.77
N HIS A 63 -0.40 -0.46 -10.94
CA HIS A 63 -0.08 -1.66 -10.19
C HIS A 63 -0.10 -1.40 -8.67
N GLU A 64 0.60 -0.35 -8.21
CA GLU A 64 0.69 -0.05 -6.78
C GLU A 64 -0.65 0.35 -6.16
N ALA A 65 -1.57 0.95 -6.92
CA ALA A 65 -2.92 1.27 -6.41
C ALA A 65 -3.75 0.01 -6.12
N LEU A 66 -3.54 -1.06 -6.91
CA LEU A 66 -4.31 -2.30 -6.85
C LEU A 66 -3.52 -3.49 -6.28
N CYS A 67 -2.28 -3.28 -5.87
CA CYS A 67 -1.38 -4.34 -5.41
C CYS A 67 -1.98 -5.09 -4.21
N SER A 68 -2.04 -6.42 -4.29
CA SER A 68 -2.56 -7.26 -3.20
C SER A 68 -1.71 -7.22 -1.92
N PHE A 69 -0.47 -6.73 -2.01
CA PHE A 69 0.45 -6.52 -0.89
C PHE A 69 0.43 -5.08 -0.34
N ARG A 70 -0.50 -4.24 -0.82
CA ARG A 70 -0.71 -2.91 -0.24
C ARG A 70 -1.38 -3.02 1.14
N PRO A 71 -0.94 -2.26 2.14
CA PRO A 71 -1.65 -2.16 3.41
C PRO A 71 -2.98 -1.41 3.24
N VAL A 72 -4.04 -1.91 3.89
CA VAL A 72 -5.38 -1.33 3.89
C VAL A 72 -6.01 -1.41 5.29
N SER A 73 -6.75 -0.38 5.67
CA SER A 73 -7.56 -0.38 6.89
C SER A 73 -8.79 -1.27 6.73
N CYS A 74 -9.19 -1.95 7.80
CA CYS A 74 -10.44 -2.70 7.82
C CYS A 74 -11.65 -1.80 7.48
N GLN A 75 -12.58 -2.32 6.67
CA GLN A 75 -13.84 -1.62 6.35
C GLN A 75 -14.72 -1.35 7.57
N TYR A 76 -14.55 -2.11 8.65
CA TYR A 76 -15.23 -1.90 9.93
C TYR A 76 -14.49 -0.91 10.83
N GLY A 77 -13.57 -0.10 10.28
CA GLY A 77 -12.87 0.94 11.03
C GLY A 77 -13.82 1.94 11.70
N ILE A 78 -14.92 2.29 11.02
CA ILE A 78 -15.98 3.16 11.57
C ILE A 78 -16.62 2.56 12.82
N ARG A 79 -16.63 1.23 12.95
CA ARG A 79 -17.19 0.51 14.10
C ARG A 79 -16.17 0.27 15.22
N GLY A 80 -14.90 0.65 15.02
CA GLY A 80 -13.84 0.52 16.02
C GLY A 80 -12.71 -0.46 15.64
N CYS A 81 -12.73 -1.06 14.45
CA CYS A 81 -11.61 -1.93 14.04
C CYS A 81 -10.37 -1.10 13.63
N THR A 82 -9.28 -1.21 14.39
CA THR A 82 -8.02 -0.49 14.11
C THR A 82 -7.03 -1.29 13.25
N GLN A 83 -7.43 -2.48 12.78
CA GLN A 83 -6.52 -3.36 12.07
C GLN A 83 -6.19 -2.81 10.67
N ILE A 84 -4.89 -2.83 10.35
CA ILE A 84 -4.34 -2.54 9.03
C ILE A 84 -3.62 -3.80 8.57
N LEU A 85 -4.10 -4.40 7.47
CA LEU A 85 -3.56 -5.64 6.94
C LEU A 85 -3.22 -5.48 5.45
N LEU A 86 -2.46 -6.45 4.92
CA LEU A 86 -2.27 -6.55 3.48
C LEU A 86 -3.61 -6.89 2.81
N TYR A 87 -3.87 -6.32 1.64
CA TYR A 87 -5.16 -6.46 0.96
C TYR A 87 -5.59 -7.92 0.76
N HIS A 88 -4.68 -8.82 0.38
CA HIS A 88 -4.99 -10.25 0.22
C HIS A 88 -5.38 -10.97 1.52
N LEU A 89 -5.08 -10.42 2.69
CA LEU A 89 -5.47 -10.99 3.99
C LEU A 89 -6.82 -10.44 4.48
N MET A 90 -7.37 -9.43 3.81
CA MET A 90 -8.55 -8.71 4.27
C MET A 90 -9.80 -9.58 4.24
N GLU A 91 -9.94 -10.47 3.25
CA GLU A 91 -11.10 -11.38 3.15
C GLU A 91 -11.24 -12.22 4.42
N LYS A 92 -10.17 -12.88 4.85
CA LYS A 92 -10.15 -13.66 6.08
C LYS A 92 -10.46 -12.78 7.30
N HIS A 93 -9.80 -11.62 7.41
CA HIS A 93 -10.02 -10.71 8.53
C HIS A 93 -11.48 -10.26 8.63
N VAL A 94 -12.11 -9.89 7.50
CA VAL A 94 -13.48 -9.38 7.48
C VAL A 94 -14.47 -10.42 7.98
N LEU A 95 -14.29 -11.70 7.63
CA LEU A 95 -15.16 -12.79 8.07
C LEU A 95 -15.08 -13.02 9.59
N GLU A 96 -13.88 -12.87 10.16
CA GLU A 96 -13.57 -13.11 11.57
C GLU A 96 -13.59 -11.81 12.43
N CYS A 97 -13.85 -10.65 11.82
CA CYS A 97 -13.74 -9.37 12.50
C CYS A 97 -14.80 -9.23 13.60
N ARG A 98 -14.35 -8.92 14.82
CA ARG A 98 -15.23 -8.62 15.97
C ARG A 98 -16.26 -7.53 15.69
N PHE A 99 -15.95 -6.59 14.80
CA PHE A 99 -16.80 -5.45 14.47
C PHE A 99 -17.72 -5.70 13.27
N ARG A 100 -17.69 -6.91 12.69
CA ARG A 100 -18.58 -7.32 11.61
C ARG A 100 -20.05 -7.27 12.09
N PRO A 101 -20.96 -6.62 11.35
CA PRO A 101 -22.38 -6.66 11.70
C PRO A 101 -22.92 -8.09 11.58
N PRO A 102 -23.78 -8.54 12.51
CA PRO A 102 -24.51 -9.79 12.34
C PRO A 102 -25.41 -9.70 11.09
N ASN A 103 -25.57 -10.80 10.37
CA ASN A 103 -26.48 -10.86 9.22
C ASN A 103 -27.92 -10.63 9.72
N LEU A 104 -28.70 -9.82 9.00
CA LEU A 104 -30.10 -9.51 9.38
C LEU A 104 -30.96 -10.78 9.57
N GLN A 105 -30.67 -11.84 8.82
CA GLN A 105 -31.36 -13.14 8.93
C GLN A 105 -31.06 -13.91 10.23
N GLN A 106 -29.95 -13.64 10.92
CA GLN A 106 -29.62 -14.27 12.20
C GLN A 106 -30.31 -13.61 13.40
N GLN A 107 -30.83 -12.38 13.25
CA GLN A 107 -31.56 -11.70 14.33
C GLN A 107 -33.04 -12.10 14.39
N LEU A 108 -33.61 -12.57 13.28
CA LEU A 108 -35.01 -13.04 13.22
C LEU A 108 -35.20 -14.46 13.78
N SER A 109 -34.14 -15.25 13.93
CA SER A 109 -34.20 -16.62 14.47
C SER A 109 -33.95 -16.71 15.98
N SER A 110 -33.50 -15.63 16.62
CA SER A 110 -33.28 -15.56 18.08
C SER A 110 -34.47 -15.00 18.87
N SER A 111 -35.45 -14.37 18.22
CA SER A 111 -36.61 -13.74 18.88
C SER A 111 -37.83 -14.66 19.04
N SER A 112 -37.74 -15.94 18.67
CA SER A 112 -38.88 -16.90 18.72
C SER A 112 -38.79 -17.94 19.84
N ARG A 113 -37.88 -17.78 20.82
CA ARG A 113 -37.66 -18.77 21.91
C ARG A 113 -37.97 -18.27 23.33
N ASP A 114 -38.70 -17.17 23.48
CA ASP A 114 -39.22 -16.75 24.80
C ASP A 114 -40.75 -16.67 24.78
N SER A 115 -41.40 -17.82 24.92
CA SER A 115 -42.82 -17.94 25.30
C SER A 115 -43.13 -19.38 25.75
N SER A 116 -42.62 -19.78 26.91
CA SER A 116 -43.15 -20.90 27.72
C SER A 116 -42.50 -20.86 29.11
N HIS A 117 -43.02 -19.99 29.96
CA HIS A 117 -43.00 -20.14 31.43
C HIS A 117 -44.26 -19.47 31.97
N ASN A 118 -45.34 -20.25 32.04
CA ASN A 118 -46.29 -20.27 33.16
C ASN A 118 -47.08 -21.58 33.08
#